data_AF-T1B937-F1
#
_entry.id   AF-T1B937-F1
#
_cell.length_a   1.000
_cell.length_b   1.000
_cell.length_c   1.000
_cell.angle_alpha   90.00
_cell.angle_beta   90.00
_cell.angle_gamma   90.00
#
_symmetry.space_group_name_H-M   'P 1'
#
loop_
_entity.id
_entity.type
_entity.pdbx_description
1 polymer ?
#
loop_
_entity_poly.entity_id
_entity_poly.type
_entity_poly.pdbx_seq_one_letter_code
_entity_poly.pdbx_strand_id
1 'polypeptide(L)'
;MGGGRLPRAEILSHVATRGHDITRRLAGEIVLEDTCFAQEGLAQPCEVLLTTTWRSRELPVAYARPAGRGRIFYCGLGEADASYAAPSFQELLYRGLRHAAGRDEATSIGLGMLGFGAIGKEHTSAIARVPGLELRAVCDRNPERVAAALGEAPDARVAADLDGLLSRPEIDAIVISTPPNTHGPLALLALEAGKHVVVEKPFCLTGDEADQLVEVAGAAGLTLTVYQSRRWDADFLALQQIISTGVLGDVFHLEAFVGGFQHPCHLWHSDAAVSGGSYSTGAPTIWTGSCS
;
A
#
# COMPACT_ATOMS: atom_id res chain seq x y z
N MET A 1 6.75 25.11 -36.44
CA MET A 1 6.18 24.33 -35.33
C MET A 1 7.34 23.64 -34.62
N GLY A 2 8.02 24.38 -33.75
CA GLY A 2 9.18 23.88 -33.01
C GLY A 2 8.71 22.92 -31.93
N GLY A 3 9.11 21.65 -32.03
CA GLY A 3 8.63 20.58 -31.17
C GLY A 3 8.94 20.86 -29.71
N GLY A 4 7.96 20.63 -28.82
CA GLY A 4 8.09 20.79 -27.37
C GLY A 4 9.03 19.79 -26.69
N ARG A 5 10.08 19.35 -27.40
CA ARG A 5 11.12 18.48 -26.86
C ARG A 5 12.07 19.33 -25.99
N LEU A 6 12.10 19.04 -24.70
CA LEU A 6 13.04 19.61 -23.74
C LEU A 6 14.36 18.82 -23.81
N PRO A 7 15.52 19.41 -23.47
CA PRO A 7 16.77 18.66 -23.43
C PRO A 7 16.75 17.59 -22.33
N ARG A 8 17.66 16.61 -22.42
CA ARG A 8 17.86 15.66 -21.34
C ARG A 8 18.31 16.38 -20.06
N ALA A 9 17.56 16.18 -18.99
CA ALA A 9 17.82 16.75 -17.67
C ALA A 9 17.14 15.91 -16.59
N GLU A 10 17.35 16.25 -15.33
CA GLU A 10 16.44 15.83 -14.26
C GLU A 10 15.11 16.59 -14.43
N ILE A 11 14.04 15.84 -14.65
CA ILE A 11 12.69 16.35 -14.90
C ILE A 11 11.85 16.04 -13.69
N LEU A 12 11.48 17.10 -12.97
CA LEU A 12 10.52 17.05 -11.88
C LEU A 12 9.12 17.30 -12.42
N SER A 13 8.32 16.24 -12.50
CA SER A 13 6.92 16.31 -12.94
C SER A 13 5.98 16.26 -11.74
N HIS A 14 5.11 17.26 -11.58
CA HIS A 14 4.13 17.34 -10.49
C HIS A 14 2.76 16.83 -10.94
N VAL A 15 2.02 16.22 -10.03
CA VAL A 15 0.62 15.83 -10.25
C VAL A 15 -0.28 17.06 -10.25
N ALA A 16 -0.85 17.39 -11.41
CA ALA A 16 -1.68 18.58 -11.61
C ALA A 16 -3.12 18.44 -11.08
N THR A 17 -3.64 17.21 -10.96
CA THR A 17 -4.98 16.91 -10.44
C THR A 17 -4.99 15.59 -9.69
N ARG A 18 -5.73 15.53 -8.56
CA ARG A 18 -6.02 14.29 -7.84
C ARG A 18 -7.43 13.75 -8.13
N GLY A 19 -8.21 14.44 -8.96
CA GLY A 19 -9.55 14.00 -9.35
C GLY A 19 -9.54 12.89 -10.40
N HIS A 20 -8.52 12.88 -11.27
CA HIS A 20 -8.42 11.91 -12.34
C HIS A 20 -8.04 10.52 -11.85
N ASP A 21 -8.56 9.51 -12.54
CA ASP A 21 -8.37 8.11 -12.25
C ASP A 21 -6.90 7.66 -12.30
N ILE A 22 -6.14 8.22 -13.25
CA ILE A 22 -4.71 7.96 -13.42
C ILE A 22 -3.88 8.51 -12.26
N THR A 23 -4.22 9.69 -11.72
CA THR A 23 -3.33 10.46 -10.84
C THR A 23 -3.74 10.48 -9.37
N ARG A 24 -4.98 10.08 -9.04
CA ARG A 24 -5.49 10.11 -7.66
C ARG A 24 -4.63 9.37 -6.63
N ARG A 25 -3.95 8.29 -7.05
CA ARG A 25 -3.12 7.43 -6.20
C ARG A 25 -1.62 7.45 -6.54
N LEU A 26 -1.17 8.27 -7.49
CA LEU A 26 0.26 8.40 -7.79
C LEU A 26 1.02 9.09 -6.64
N ALA A 27 2.33 8.95 -6.61
CA ALA A 27 3.17 9.89 -5.87
C ALA A 27 2.89 11.34 -6.32
N GLY A 28 3.07 12.33 -5.44
CA GLY A 28 2.84 13.74 -5.79
C GLY A 28 3.76 14.24 -6.90
N GLU A 29 4.89 13.58 -7.09
CA GLU A 29 5.93 13.94 -8.02
C GLU A 29 6.53 12.70 -8.67
N ILE A 30 6.96 12.85 -9.92
CA ILE A 30 7.73 11.85 -10.69
C ILE A 30 9.02 12.54 -11.12
N VAL A 31 10.15 12.03 -10.66
CA VAL A 31 11.49 12.54 -10.97
C VAL A 31 12.18 11.54 -11.91
N LEU A 32 12.61 12.00 -13.08
CA LEU A 32 13.29 11.18 -14.08
C LEU A 32 14.47 11.95 -14.66
N GLU A 33 15.59 11.28 -14.91
CA GLU A 33 16.64 11.84 -15.77
C GLU A 33 16.35 11.44 -17.23
N ASP A 34 15.69 12.32 -17.97
CA ASP A 34 15.16 12.00 -19.29
C ASP A 34 15.06 13.24 -20.20
N THR A 35 14.75 13.02 -21.47
CA THR A 35 14.18 14.04 -22.35
C THR A 35 12.65 13.97 -22.22
N CYS A 36 11.97 15.12 -22.20
CA CYS A 36 10.51 15.13 -22.27
C CYS A 36 9.94 15.93 -23.43
N PHE A 37 8.74 15.55 -23.84
CA PHE A 37 7.94 16.19 -24.87
C PHE A 37 6.77 16.92 -24.21
N ALA A 38 7.04 18.15 -23.79
CA ALA A 38 6.05 19.05 -23.23
C ALA A 38 5.12 19.58 -24.32
N GLN A 39 3.88 19.89 -23.94
CA GLN A 39 2.85 20.34 -24.87
C GLN A 39 2.42 21.78 -24.55
N GLU A 40 2.25 22.59 -25.59
CA GLU A 40 1.66 23.93 -25.49
C GLU A 40 0.35 23.97 -26.28
N GLY A 41 -0.64 24.70 -25.78
CA GLY A 41 -1.91 24.90 -26.50
C GLY A 41 -2.72 23.61 -26.67
N LEU A 42 -2.95 22.87 -25.58
CA LEU A 42 -3.74 21.64 -25.62
C LEU A 42 -5.18 21.89 -26.10
N ALA A 43 -5.62 21.07 -27.05
CA ALA A 43 -7.00 21.09 -27.54
C ALA A 43 -7.96 20.61 -26.45
N GLN A 44 -9.01 21.40 -26.22
CA GLN A 44 -10.05 21.10 -25.24
C GLN A 44 -11.18 20.23 -25.83
N PRO A 45 -11.87 19.40 -25.03
CA PRO A 45 -11.64 19.19 -23.60
C PRO A 45 -10.40 18.32 -23.34
N CYS A 46 -9.57 18.71 -22.38
CA CYS A 46 -8.46 17.90 -21.89
C CYS A 46 -8.28 18.08 -20.37
N GLU A 47 -7.86 17.02 -19.71
CA GLU A 47 -7.46 17.05 -18.30
C GLU A 47 -5.94 16.86 -18.21
N VAL A 48 -5.25 17.89 -17.72
CA VAL A 48 -3.80 17.83 -17.50
C VAL A 48 -3.53 16.99 -16.26
N LEU A 49 -2.68 15.99 -16.40
CA LEU A 49 -2.37 15.00 -15.37
C LEU A 49 -1.05 15.31 -14.67
N LEU A 50 -0.03 15.62 -15.47
CA LEU A 50 1.31 15.98 -15.00
C LEU A 50 1.80 17.24 -15.68
N THR A 51 2.49 18.08 -14.91
CA THR A 51 3.18 19.28 -15.39
C THR A 51 4.65 19.25 -14.98
N THR A 52 5.52 19.83 -15.80
CA THR A 52 6.92 20.11 -15.43
C THR A 52 7.17 21.60 -15.51
N THR A 53 8.09 22.11 -14.69
CA THR A 53 8.54 23.50 -14.83
C THR A 53 9.73 23.57 -15.78
N TRP A 54 9.64 24.41 -16.82
CA TRP A 54 10.74 24.69 -17.73
C TRP A 54 10.82 26.17 -18.05
N ARG A 55 11.99 26.79 -17.81
CA ARG A 55 12.21 28.24 -17.98
C ARG A 55 11.12 29.08 -17.28
N SER A 56 10.81 28.71 -16.03
CA SER A 56 9.78 29.34 -15.20
C SER A 56 8.36 29.30 -15.78
N ARG A 57 8.09 28.37 -16.70
CA ARG A 57 6.76 28.08 -17.23
C ARG A 57 6.37 26.67 -16.83
N GLU A 58 5.14 26.52 -16.37
CA GLU A 58 4.55 25.22 -16.14
C GLU A 58 4.02 24.66 -17.48
N LEU A 59 4.50 23.48 -17.86
CA LEU A 59 4.18 22.85 -19.14
C LEU A 59 3.58 21.46 -18.91
N PRO A 60 2.43 21.13 -19.52
CA PRO A 60 1.88 19.78 -19.52
C PRO A 60 2.84 18.75 -20.14
N VAL A 61 3.09 17.67 -19.41
CA VAL A 61 3.86 16.51 -19.87
C VAL A 61 3.05 15.22 -19.89
N ALA A 62 1.90 15.18 -19.21
CA ALA A 62 0.90 14.13 -19.39
C ALA A 62 -0.51 14.71 -19.32
N TYR A 63 -1.42 14.21 -20.15
CA TYR A 63 -2.82 14.59 -20.15
C TYR A 63 -3.72 13.45 -20.62
N ALA A 64 -4.99 13.51 -20.26
CA ALA A 64 -6.04 12.66 -20.82
C ALA A 64 -7.09 13.51 -21.55
N ARG A 65 -7.69 12.96 -22.61
CA ARG A 65 -8.83 13.58 -23.30
C ARG A 65 -9.74 12.56 -23.98
N PRO A 66 -11.03 12.85 -24.17
CA PRO A 66 -11.89 12.04 -25.02
C PRO A 66 -11.46 12.13 -26.49
N ALA A 67 -11.73 11.06 -27.24
CA ALA A 67 -11.50 10.97 -28.68
C ALA A 67 -12.59 10.13 -29.35
N GLY A 68 -13.65 10.78 -29.83
CA GLY A 68 -14.84 10.09 -30.34
C GLY A 68 -15.50 9.28 -29.23
N ARG A 69 -15.61 7.95 -29.42
CA ARG A 69 -16.09 7.01 -28.39
C ARG A 69 -14.96 6.49 -27.49
N GLY A 70 -13.70 6.79 -27.82
CA GLY A 70 -12.52 6.35 -27.09
C GLY A 70 -11.94 7.45 -26.18
N ARG A 71 -10.79 7.13 -25.61
CA ARG A 71 -10.03 8.00 -24.70
C ARG A 71 -8.58 8.01 -25.15
N ILE A 72 -7.90 9.13 -24.98
CA ILE A 72 -6.47 9.27 -25.22
C ILE A 72 -5.80 9.57 -23.90
N PHE A 73 -4.73 8.83 -23.61
CA PHE A 73 -3.73 9.18 -22.62
C PHE A 73 -2.44 9.55 -23.37
N TYR A 74 -1.92 10.74 -23.11
CA TYR A 74 -0.63 11.19 -23.62
C TYR A 74 0.37 11.26 -22.47
N CYS A 75 1.58 10.74 -22.71
CA CYS A 75 2.72 10.89 -21.84
C CYS A 75 3.93 11.29 -22.68
N GLY A 76 4.51 12.45 -22.36
CA GLY A 76 5.71 12.97 -23.00
C GLY A 76 6.99 12.59 -22.25
N LEU A 77 6.94 11.68 -21.29
CA LEU A 77 8.10 11.16 -20.54
C LEU A 77 8.45 9.75 -21.07
N GLY A 78 9.66 9.26 -20.80
CA GLY A 78 10.08 7.90 -21.13
C GLY A 78 10.84 7.76 -22.44
N GLU A 79 11.71 8.72 -22.81
CA GLU A 79 12.62 8.52 -23.95
C GLU A 79 13.81 7.61 -23.55
N ALA A 80 14.30 7.74 -22.32
CA ALA A 80 15.39 6.92 -21.80
C ALA A 80 14.89 5.56 -21.25
N ASP A 81 15.58 4.48 -21.60
CA ASP A 81 15.31 3.13 -21.07
C ASP A 81 15.32 3.09 -19.53
N ALA A 82 16.19 3.90 -18.91
CA ALA A 82 16.28 4.02 -17.45
C ALA A 82 14.99 4.54 -16.80
N SER A 83 14.19 5.36 -17.51
CA SER A 83 12.91 5.86 -16.99
C SER A 83 11.94 4.72 -16.71
N TYR A 84 11.96 3.66 -17.53
CA TYR A 84 11.10 2.49 -17.35
C TYR A 84 11.48 1.63 -16.14
N ALA A 85 12.64 1.85 -15.53
CA ALA A 85 12.99 1.23 -14.25
C ALA A 85 12.40 1.97 -13.04
N ALA A 86 11.93 3.22 -13.22
CA ALA A 86 11.39 4.01 -12.12
C ALA A 86 9.96 3.54 -11.75
N PRO A 87 9.71 3.10 -10.49
CA PRO A 87 8.40 2.57 -10.10
C PRO A 87 7.24 3.55 -10.29
N SER A 88 7.48 4.84 -9.99
CA SER A 88 6.46 5.89 -10.16
C SER A 88 6.08 6.11 -11.62
N PHE A 89 7.02 5.94 -12.55
CA PHE A 89 6.76 6.01 -13.99
C PHE A 89 6.04 4.76 -14.50
N GLN A 90 6.45 3.57 -14.04
CA GLN A 90 5.73 2.33 -14.35
C GLN A 90 4.26 2.40 -13.89
N GLU A 91 4.01 2.95 -12.70
CA GLU A 91 2.66 3.14 -12.17
C GLU A 91 1.82 4.09 -13.05
N LEU A 92 2.39 5.24 -13.44
CA LEU A 92 1.75 6.18 -14.38
C LEU A 92 1.36 5.49 -15.68
N LEU A 93 2.29 4.75 -16.30
CA LEU A 93 2.05 4.06 -17.57
C LEU A 93 0.98 2.99 -17.44
N TYR A 94 1.06 2.15 -16.39
CA TYR A 94 0.07 1.11 -16.14
C TYR A 94 -1.34 1.69 -16.00
N ARG A 95 -1.50 2.75 -15.18
CA ARG A 95 -2.79 3.43 -14.99
C ARG A 95 -3.26 4.11 -16.26
N GLY A 96 -2.36 4.76 -16.99
CA GLY A 96 -2.65 5.41 -18.27
C GLY A 96 -3.17 4.43 -19.33
N LEU A 97 -2.53 3.26 -19.44
CA LEU A 97 -2.96 2.17 -20.33
C LEU A 97 -4.33 1.62 -19.96
N ARG A 98 -4.60 1.39 -18.66
CA ARG A 98 -5.92 0.95 -18.18
C ARG A 98 -7.01 1.97 -18.54
N HIS A 99 -6.74 3.25 -18.28
CA HIS A 99 -7.68 4.33 -18.61
C HIS A 99 -7.97 4.38 -20.11
N ALA A 100 -6.93 4.32 -20.95
CA ALA A 100 -7.07 4.31 -22.41
C ALA A 100 -7.84 3.07 -22.92
N ALA A 101 -7.72 1.93 -22.23
CA ALA A 101 -8.48 0.71 -22.48
C ALA A 101 -9.93 0.75 -21.94
N GLY A 102 -10.38 1.88 -21.39
CA GLY A 102 -11.73 2.03 -20.85
C GLY A 102 -11.94 1.38 -19.47
N ARG A 103 -10.85 1.08 -18.76
CA ARG A 103 -10.89 0.59 -17.38
C ARG A 103 -10.61 1.73 -16.42
N ASP A 104 -11.62 2.09 -15.65
CA ASP A 104 -11.48 3.05 -14.57
C ASP A 104 -11.04 2.32 -13.27
N GLU A 105 -10.26 2.96 -12.41
CA GLU A 105 -9.89 2.45 -11.09
C GLU A 105 -11.09 2.50 -10.16
N ALA A 106 -11.21 1.44 -9.35
CA ALA A 106 -12.16 1.42 -8.25
C ALA A 106 -11.88 2.60 -7.32
N THR A 107 -12.94 3.34 -6.97
CA THR A 107 -12.84 4.57 -6.17
C THR A 107 -12.23 4.30 -4.80
N SER A 108 -12.55 3.16 -4.18
CA SER A 108 -11.97 2.74 -2.91
C SER A 108 -11.94 1.22 -2.74
N ILE A 109 -11.08 0.79 -1.80
CA ILE A 109 -10.97 -0.56 -1.26
C ILE A 109 -11.57 -0.49 0.15
N GLY A 110 -12.66 -1.21 0.37
CA GLY A 110 -13.33 -1.30 1.66
C GLY A 110 -12.63 -2.30 2.57
N LEU A 111 -12.33 -1.87 3.79
CA LEU A 111 -11.67 -2.68 4.81
C LEU A 111 -12.64 -3.06 5.94
N GLY A 112 -12.56 -4.32 6.37
CA GLY A 112 -13.14 -4.81 7.62
C GLY A 112 -12.04 -5.02 8.66
N MET A 113 -12.18 -4.43 9.84
CA MET A 113 -11.25 -4.64 10.95
C MET A 113 -11.78 -5.73 11.88
N LEU A 114 -11.03 -6.81 12.07
CA LEU A 114 -11.29 -7.85 13.04
C LEU A 114 -10.31 -7.71 14.22
N GLY A 115 -10.82 -7.25 15.36
CA GLY A 115 -10.06 -6.90 16.55
C GLY A 115 -9.62 -5.44 16.54
N PHE A 116 -10.18 -4.62 17.43
CA PHE A 116 -9.78 -3.22 17.64
C PHE A 116 -8.96 -3.09 18.92
N GLY A 117 -7.88 -3.87 18.99
CA GLY A 117 -6.98 -3.94 20.15
C GLY A 117 -6.04 -2.73 20.25
N ALA A 118 -4.88 -2.96 20.87
CA ALA A 118 -3.90 -1.90 21.16
C ALA A 118 -3.39 -1.13 19.92
N ILE A 119 -3.47 -1.74 18.73
CA ILE A 119 -2.98 -1.18 17.47
C ILE A 119 -4.13 -0.84 16.49
N GLY A 120 -5.39 -1.01 16.92
CA GLY A 120 -6.55 -0.78 16.06
C GLY A 120 -6.69 0.69 15.64
N LYS A 121 -6.37 1.62 16.56
CA LYS A 121 -6.39 3.06 16.29
C LYS A 121 -5.35 3.44 15.24
N GLU A 122 -4.14 2.89 15.33
CA GLU A 122 -3.05 3.12 14.39
C GLU A 122 -3.43 2.64 12.98
N HIS A 123 -4.05 1.45 12.86
CA HIS A 123 -4.58 0.99 11.57
C HIS A 123 -5.67 1.91 11.04
N THR A 124 -6.66 2.29 11.85
CA THR A 124 -7.72 3.19 11.39
C THR A 124 -7.15 4.54 10.92
N SER A 125 -6.17 5.09 11.65
CA SER A 125 -5.49 6.32 11.24
C SER A 125 -4.70 6.14 9.93
N ALA A 126 -4.01 5.01 9.77
CA ALA A 126 -3.29 4.70 8.54
C ALA A 126 -4.24 4.55 7.34
N ILE A 127 -5.36 3.83 7.52
CA ILE A 127 -6.41 3.67 6.50
C ILE A 127 -6.94 5.04 6.06
N ALA A 128 -7.29 5.91 7.02
CA ALA A 128 -7.83 7.24 6.73
C ALA A 128 -6.84 8.16 5.98
N ARG A 129 -5.52 7.89 6.08
CA ARG A 129 -4.48 8.68 5.42
C ARG A 129 -4.16 8.21 4.00
N VAL A 130 -4.61 7.03 3.59
CA VAL A 130 -4.32 6.47 2.26
C VAL A 130 -5.52 6.69 1.33
N PRO A 131 -5.40 7.53 0.29
CA PRO A 131 -6.48 7.78 -0.65
C PRO A 131 -7.00 6.50 -1.31
N GLY A 132 -8.29 6.25 -1.16
CA GLY A 132 -8.96 5.07 -1.70
C GLY A 132 -8.91 3.85 -0.79
N LEU A 133 -8.50 3.97 0.47
CA LEU A 133 -8.82 2.99 1.51
C LEU A 133 -9.94 3.55 2.40
N GLU A 134 -10.90 2.70 2.78
CA GLU A 134 -12.00 3.10 3.65
C GLU A 134 -12.29 2.00 4.68
N LEU A 135 -12.30 2.35 5.96
CA LEU A 135 -12.74 1.41 7.00
C LEU A 135 -14.28 1.34 7.00
N ARG A 136 -14.81 0.23 6.50
CA ARG A 136 -16.26 0.03 6.29
C ARG A 136 -16.93 -0.65 7.47
N ALA A 137 -16.21 -1.54 8.15
CA ALA A 137 -16.76 -2.24 9.29
C ALA A 137 -15.70 -2.63 10.31
N VAL A 138 -16.13 -2.81 11.55
CA VAL A 138 -15.30 -3.22 12.69
C VAL A 138 -16.01 -4.33 13.47
N CYS A 139 -15.24 -5.29 13.96
CA CYS A 139 -15.69 -6.39 14.80
C CYS A 139 -14.73 -6.54 15.98
N ASP A 140 -15.22 -6.42 17.21
CA ASP A 140 -14.48 -6.78 18.43
C ASP A 140 -15.45 -7.36 19.45
N ARG A 141 -14.96 -8.27 20.30
CA ARG A 141 -15.74 -8.88 21.38
C ARG A 141 -15.97 -7.92 22.55
N ASN A 142 -15.11 -6.91 22.71
CA ASN A 142 -15.22 -5.91 23.76
C ASN A 142 -16.02 -4.70 23.26
N PRO A 143 -17.20 -4.40 23.84
CA PRO A 143 -18.04 -3.27 23.40
C PRO A 143 -17.36 -1.90 23.56
N GLU A 144 -16.44 -1.74 24.52
CA GLU A 144 -15.67 -0.50 24.68
C GLU A 144 -14.71 -0.26 23.50
N ARG A 145 -14.12 -1.34 22.96
CA ARG A 145 -13.25 -1.26 21.78
C ARG A 145 -14.04 -0.96 20.52
N VAL A 146 -15.25 -1.51 20.40
CA VAL A 146 -16.18 -1.14 19.32
C VAL A 146 -16.53 0.35 19.41
N ALA A 147 -16.86 0.85 20.61
CA ALA A 147 -17.14 2.26 20.80
C ALA A 147 -15.94 3.16 20.44
N ALA A 148 -14.73 2.76 20.84
CA ALA A 148 -13.50 3.47 20.46
C ALA A 148 -13.28 3.47 18.94
N ALA A 149 -13.52 2.34 18.27
CA ALA A 149 -13.40 2.22 16.82
C ALA A 149 -14.36 3.16 16.09
N LEU A 150 -15.62 3.24 16.53
CA LEU A 150 -16.62 4.16 15.98
C LEU A 150 -16.31 5.64 16.27
N GLY A 151 -15.58 5.93 17.35
CA GLY A 151 -15.07 7.27 17.63
C GLY A 151 -14.03 7.73 16.60
N GLU A 152 -13.19 6.81 16.12
CA GLU A 152 -12.15 7.09 15.11
C GLU A 152 -12.70 7.00 13.67
N ALA A 153 -13.67 6.11 13.43
CA ALA A 153 -14.33 5.92 12.13
C ALA A 153 -15.86 5.90 12.30
N PRO A 154 -16.52 7.08 12.36
CA PRO A 154 -17.95 7.19 12.61
C PRO A 154 -18.84 6.52 11.55
N ASP A 155 -18.35 6.41 10.32
CA ASP A 155 -19.08 5.81 9.20
C ASP A 155 -18.94 4.28 9.13
N ALA A 156 -18.08 3.69 9.98
CA ALA A 156 -17.89 2.25 10.02
C ALA A 156 -19.09 1.55 10.67
N ARG A 157 -19.45 0.40 10.13
CA ARG A 157 -20.51 -0.46 10.67
C ARG A 157 -19.96 -1.45 11.68
N VAL A 158 -20.76 -1.81 12.67
CA VAL A 158 -20.40 -2.90 13.58
C VAL A 158 -20.80 -4.25 12.96
N ALA A 159 -19.89 -5.21 12.97
CA ALA A 159 -20.16 -6.61 12.70
C ALA A 159 -20.04 -7.43 13.99
N ALA A 160 -20.91 -8.42 14.14
CA ALA A 160 -20.96 -9.26 15.34
C ALA A 160 -19.77 -10.24 15.40
N ASP A 161 -19.34 -10.73 14.24
CA ASP A 161 -18.31 -11.74 14.06
C ASP A 161 -17.63 -11.59 12.69
N LEU A 162 -16.69 -12.50 12.40
CA LEU A 162 -16.01 -12.56 11.10
C LEU A 162 -17.01 -12.80 9.96
N ASP A 163 -17.98 -13.70 10.12
CA ASP A 163 -18.97 -13.98 9.07
C ASP A 163 -19.77 -12.72 8.67
N GLY A 164 -20.12 -11.89 9.65
CA GLY A 164 -20.75 -10.59 9.42
C GLY A 164 -19.87 -9.54 8.74
N LEU A 165 -18.54 -9.72 8.73
CA LEU A 165 -17.63 -8.96 7.87
C LEU A 165 -17.56 -9.58 6.47
N LEU A 166 -17.40 -10.91 6.36
CA LEU A 166 -17.24 -11.62 5.10
C LEU A 166 -18.49 -11.52 4.20
N SER A 167 -19.68 -11.50 4.79
CA SER A 167 -20.95 -11.37 4.08
C SER A 167 -21.19 -10.00 3.44
N ARG A 168 -20.32 -9.01 3.70
CA ARG A 168 -20.47 -7.65 3.19
C ARG A 168 -19.78 -7.52 1.82
N PRO A 169 -20.51 -7.26 0.73
CA PRO A 169 -19.91 -7.08 -0.59
C PRO A 169 -19.09 -5.79 -0.67
N GLU A 170 -19.34 -4.80 0.20
CA GLU A 170 -18.58 -3.55 0.27
C GLU A 170 -17.21 -3.67 0.96
N ILE A 171 -16.85 -4.87 1.44
CA ILE A 171 -15.55 -5.15 2.07
C ILE A 171 -14.71 -5.99 1.11
N ASP A 172 -13.58 -5.45 0.69
CA ASP A 172 -12.63 -6.07 -0.21
C ASP A 172 -11.49 -6.77 0.55
N ALA A 173 -11.12 -6.24 1.73
CA ALA A 173 -10.01 -6.71 2.52
C ALA A 173 -10.35 -6.81 4.02
N ILE A 174 -9.78 -7.80 4.71
CA ILE A 174 -9.89 -7.97 6.16
C ILE A 174 -8.54 -7.67 6.83
N VAL A 175 -8.53 -6.78 7.81
CA VAL A 175 -7.40 -6.55 8.71
C VAL A 175 -7.62 -7.35 9.98
N ILE A 176 -6.72 -8.29 10.26
CA ILE A 176 -6.77 -9.18 11.43
C ILE A 176 -5.79 -8.67 12.47
N SER A 177 -6.32 -8.08 13.54
CA SER A 177 -5.60 -7.54 14.70
C SER A 177 -6.04 -8.25 15.99
N THR A 178 -6.23 -9.56 15.92
CA THR A 178 -6.61 -10.41 17.04
C THR A 178 -5.37 -10.97 17.77
N PRO A 179 -5.52 -11.77 18.84
CA PRO A 179 -4.38 -12.47 19.41
C PRO A 179 -3.76 -13.48 18.41
N PRO A 180 -2.43 -13.71 18.44
CA PRO A 180 -1.74 -14.37 17.33
C PRO A 180 -2.16 -15.82 17.05
N ASN A 181 -2.55 -16.56 18.08
CA ASN A 181 -3.09 -17.93 17.93
C ASN A 181 -4.37 -18.02 17.09
N THR A 182 -5.01 -16.89 16.78
CA THR A 182 -6.20 -16.84 15.94
C THR A 182 -5.93 -16.39 14.52
N HIS A 183 -4.73 -15.86 14.22
CA HIS A 183 -4.43 -15.27 12.92
C HIS A 183 -4.57 -16.27 11.77
N GLY A 184 -3.93 -17.44 11.88
CA GLY A 184 -3.94 -18.46 10.82
C GLY A 184 -5.35 -18.89 10.42
N PRO A 185 -6.15 -19.43 11.37
CA PRO A 185 -7.52 -19.85 11.08
C PRO A 185 -8.41 -18.72 10.55
N LEU A 186 -8.32 -17.50 11.09
CA LEU A 186 -9.15 -16.37 10.64
C LEU A 186 -8.73 -15.86 9.25
N ALA A 187 -7.43 -15.85 8.95
CA ALA A 187 -6.91 -15.47 7.64
C ALA A 187 -7.35 -16.46 6.56
N LEU A 188 -7.32 -17.77 6.86
CA LEU A 188 -7.77 -18.81 5.95
C LEU A 188 -9.24 -18.62 5.58
N LEU A 189 -10.12 -18.44 6.58
CA LEU A 189 -11.56 -18.20 6.36
C LEU A 189 -11.81 -16.95 5.50
N ALA A 190 -11.05 -15.87 5.73
CA ALA A 190 -11.18 -14.66 4.94
C ALA A 190 -10.72 -14.83 3.48
N LEU A 191 -9.62 -15.53 3.25
CA LEU A 191 -9.13 -15.87 1.90
C LEU A 191 -10.11 -16.79 1.16
N GLU A 192 -10.62 -17.83 1.82
CA GLU A 192 -11.62 -18.75 1.26
C GLU A 192 -12.93 -18.04 0.88
N ALA A 193 -13.29 -16.97 1.61
CA ALA A 193 -14.41 -16.09 1.28
C ALA A 193 -14.11 -15.07 0.18
N GLY A 194 -12.93 -15.13 -0.45
CA GLY A 194 -12.54 -14.26 -1.56
C GLY A 194 -12.09 -12.86 -1.13
N LYS A 195 -11.71 -12.66 0.15
CA LYS A 195 -11.26 -11.36 0.65
C LYS A 195 -9.73 -11.29 0.66
N HIS A 196 -9.19 -10.12 0.36
CA HIS A 196 -7.78 -9.84 0.64
C HIS A 196 -7.54 -9.83 2.16
N VAL A 197 -6.32 -10.14 2.60
CA VAL A 197 -6.03 -10.25 4.04
C VAL A 197 -4.75 -9.50 4.42
N VAL A 198 -4.87 -8.68 5.46
CA VAL A 198 -3.76 -8.05 6.18
C VAL A 198 -3.74 -8.63 7.59
N VAL A 199 -2.65 -9.28 8.00
CA VAL A 199 -2.54 -9.93 9.31
C VAL A 199 -1.51 -9.21 10.16
N GLU A 200 -1.82 -8.96 11.43
CA GLU A 200 -0.83 -8.47 12.39
C GLU A 200 0.32 -9.44 12.64
N LYS A 201 1.42 -8.94 13.20
CA LYS A 201 2.53 -9.78 13.65
C LYS A 201 2.31 -10.33 15.07
N PRO A 202 2.79 -11.55 15.37
CA PRO A 202 3.39 -12.52 14.44
C PRO A 202 2.32 -13.11 13.50
N PHE A 203 2.73 -13.45 12.27
CA PHE A 203 1.82 -13.81 11.19
C PHE A 203 0.89 -14.98 11.53
N CYS A 204 1.46 -16.07 12.06
CA CYS A 204 0.78 -17.27 12.54
C CYS A 204 1.70 -17.97 13.55
N LEU A 205 1.27 -19.10 14.13
CA LEU A 205 2.05 -19.80 15.14
C LEU A 205 3.05 -20.80 14.53
N THR A 206 2.77 -21.31 13.33
CA THR A 206 3.58 -22.35 12.69
C THR A 206 3.91 -22.02 11.23
N GLY A 207 5.01 -22.60 10.73
CA GLY A 207 5.38 -22.49 9.30
C GLY A 207 4.34 -23.13 8.38
N ASP A 208 3.80 -24.29 8.77
CA ASP A 208 2.78 -25.00 7.99
C ASP A 208 1.51 -24.15 7.78
N GLU A 209 1.07 -23.41 8.82
CA GLU A 209 -0.02 -22.43 8.68
C GLU A 209 0.35 -21.32 7.70
N ALA A 210 1.60 -20.83 7.73
CA ALA A 210 2.05 -19.78 6.82
C ALA A 210 2.01 -20.27 5.36
N ASP A 211 2.57 -21.45 5.11
CA ASP A 211 2.64 -22.06 3.78
C ASP A 211 1.24 -22.29 3.21
N GLN A 212 0.31 -22.82 4.04
CA GLN A 212 -1.08 -23.01 3.65
C GLN A 212 -1.76 -21.70 3.23
N LEU A 213 -1.57 -20.62 4.00
CA LEU A 213 -2.17 -19.33 3.67
C LEU A 213 -1.62 -18.74 2.37
N VAL A 214 -0.31 -18.87 2.15
CA VAL A 214 0.34 -18.41 0.91
C VAL A 214 -0.19 -19.19 -0.30
N GLU A 215 -0.34 -20.50 -0.19
CA GLU A 215 -0.91 -21.33 -1.25
C GLU A 215 -2.35 -20.91 -1.59
N VAL A 216 -3.21 -20.78 -0.59
CA VAL A 216 -4.61 -20.40 -0.77
C VAL A 216 -4.74 -19.00 -1.38
N ALA A 217 -3.98 -18.03 -0.87
CA ALA A 217 -3.98 -16.67 -1.40
C ALA A 217 -3.51 -16.64 -2.87
N GLY A 218 -2.43 -17.37 -3.19
CA GLY A 218 -1.90 -17.49 -4.54
C GLY A 218 -2.89 -18.14 -5.51
N ALA A 219 -3.51 -19.24 -5.11
CA ALA A 219 -4.51 -19.94 -5.93
C ALA A 219 -5.76 -19.09 -6.20
N ALA A 220 -6.17 -18.26 -5.24
CA ALA A 220 -7.30 -17.35 -5.38
C ALA A 220 -6.95 -16.02 -6.07
N GLY A 221 -5.66 -15.73 -6.30
CA GLY A 221 -5.20 -14.44 -6.82
C GLY A 221 -5.44 -13.27 -5.85
N LEU A 222 -5.45 -13.55 -4.55
CA LEU A 222 -5.71 -12.59 -3.49
C LEU A 222 -4.41 -12.10 -2.86
N THR A 223 -4.36 -10.81 -2.54
CA THR A 223 -3.31 -10.25 -1.69
C THR A 223 -3.42 -10.78 -0.26
N LEU A 224 -2.32 -11.35 0.22
CA LEU A 224 -2.08 -11.72 1.62
C LEU A 224 -0.80 -11.01 2.08
N THR A 225 -0.88 -10.27 3.17
CA THR A 225 0.28 -9.55 3.70
C THR A 225 0.31 -9.51 5.22
N VAL A 226 1.51 -9.41 5.77
CA VAL A 226 1.75 -9.24 7.20
C VAL A 226 2.03 -7.77 7.45
N TYR A 227 1.31 -7.17 8.40
CA TYR A 227 1.61 -5.83 8.85
C TYR A 227 2.85 -5.83 9.75
N GLN A 228 4.02 -5.76 9.12
CA GLN A 228 5.31 -5.61 9.78
C GLN A 228 5.81 -4.17 9.60
N SER A 229 5.21 -3.24 10.34
CA SER A 229 5.39 -1.79 10.15
C SER A 229 6.84 -1.30 10.13
N ARG A 230 7.72 -1.92 10.92
CA ARG A 230 9.14 -1.53 11.03
C ARG A 230 9.94 -1.64 9.72
N ARG A 231 9.46 -2.40 8.72
CA ARG A 231 10.03 -2.41 7.37
C ARG A 231 9.84 -1.07 6.63
N TRP A 232 9.08 -0.14 7.20
CA TRP A 232 8.78 1.16 6.63
C TRP A 232 9.24 2.31 7.51
N ASP A 233 9.97 2.02 8.59
CA ASP A 233 10.56 3.07 9.42
C ASP A 233 11.62 3.84 8.61
N ALA A 234 11.72 5.15 8.83
CA ALA A 234 12.55 6.02 8.00
C ALA A 234 14.04 5.68 8.08
N ASP A 235 14.52 5.25 9.24
CA ASP A 235 15.87 4.76 9.47
C ASP A 235 16.14 3.48 8.68
N PHE A 236 15.16 2.56 8.69
CA PHE A 236 15.24 1.32 7.94
C PHE A 236 15.29 1.56 6.42
N LEU A 237 14.41 2.40 5.89
CA LEU A 237 14.41 2.76 4.46
C LEU A 237 15.69 3.50 4.06
N ALA A 238 16.22 4.38 4.92
CA ALA A 238 17.50 5.05 4.68
C ALA A 238 18.67 4.08 4.64
N LEU A 239 18.70 3.08 5.54
CA LEU A 239 19.69 2.00 5.51
C LEU A 239 19.60 1.20 4.20
N GLN A 240 18.40 0.80 3.80
CA GLN A 240 18.20 0.07 2.54
C GLN A 240 18.67 0.88 1.33
N GLN A 241 18.37 2.19 1.31
CA GLN A 241 18.84 3.10 0.26
C GLN A 241 20.38 3.17 0.24
N ILE A 242 21.02 3.43 1.37
CA ILE A 242 22.48 3.51 1.48
C ILE A 242 23.16 2.21 1.04
N ILE A 243 22.62 1.06 1.41
CA ILE A 243 23.14 -0.24 0.96
C ILE A 243 23.00 -0.39 -0.55
N SER A 244 21.84 -0.01 -1.11
CA SER A 244 21.58 -0.13 -2.55
C SER A 244 22.46 0.79 -3.41
N THR A 245 22.96 1.90 -2.86
CA THR A 245 23.89 2.79 -3.60
C THR A 245 25.31 2.24 -3.67
N GLY A 246 25.64 1.22 -2.88
CA GLY A 246 26.99 0.66 -2.80
C GLY A 246 28.03 1.57 -2.14
N VAL A 247 27.62 2.70 -1.54
CA VAL A 247 28.55 3.65 -0.91
C VAL A 247 29.35 3.04 0.26
N LEU A 248 28.81 2.00 0.88
CA LEU A 248 29.45 1.26 1.97
C LEU A 248 30.35 0.10 1.48
N GLY A 249 30.37 -0.19 0.18
CA GLY A 249 30.92 -1.43 -0.35
C GLY A 249 30.08 -2.65 0.06
N ASP A 250 30.72 -3.82 0.17
CA ASP A 250 30.06 -5.05 0.57
C ASP A 250 29.79 -5.07 2.08
N VAL A 251 28.51 -5.14 2.45
CA VAL A 251 28.10 -5.26 3.86
C VAL A 251 28.48 -6.65 4.37
N PHE A 252 29.42 -6.72 5.31
CA PHE A 252 29.90 -7.99 5.89
C PHE A 252 29.35 -8.28 7.30
N HIS A 253 28.79 -7.28 7.99
CA HIS A 253 28.26 -7.43 9.35
C HIS A 253 27.16 -6.41 9.66
N LEU A 254 26.10 -6.86 10.33
CA LEU A 254 25.03 -6.03 10.86
C LEU A 254 24.68 -6.51 12.27
N GLU A 255 24.63 -5.57 13.22
CA GLU A 255 24.19 -5.81 14.59
C GLU A 255 22.94 -4.98 14.88
N ALA A 256 21.88 -5.63 15.38
CA ALA A 256 20.63 -4.99 15.76
C ALA A 256 20.16 -5.55 17.11
N PHE A 257 19.81 -4.64 18.03
CA PHE A 257 19.30 -5.00 19.35
C PHE A 257 17.92 -4.38 19.56
N VAL A 258 16.93 -5.24 19.86
CA VAL A 258 15.58 -4.84 20.26
C VAL A 258 15.24 -5.63 21.52
N GLY A 259 15.25 -4.97 22.67
CA GLY A 259 14.96 -5.65 23.93
C GLY A 259 15.00 -4.73 25.14
N GLY A 260 14.43 -5.22 26.24
CA GLY A 260 14.49 -4.61 27.57
C GLY A 260 14.39 -5.70 28.63
N PHE A 261 14.83 -5.41 29.85
CA PHE A 261 14.87 -6.38 30.96
C PHE A 261 13.55 -6.43 31.77
N GLN A 262 12.44 -5.97 31.19
CA GLN A 262 11.15 -5.88 31.87
C GLN A 262 10.26 -7.09 31.57
N HIS A 263 9.45 -7.49 32.56
CA HIS A 263 8.42 -8.51 32.33
C HIS A 263 7.44 -8.01 31.25
N PRO A 264 7.03 -8.84 30.28
CA PRO A 264 6.01 -8.46 29.30
C PRO A 264 4.71 -8.01 30.00
N CYS A 265 3.89 -7.21 29.33
CA CYS A 265 2.60 -6.83 29.92
C CYS A 265 1.77 -8.08 30.29
N HIS A 266 1.00 -8.01 31.38
CA HIS A 266 0.22 -9.13 31.94
C HIS A 266 -1.00 -9.55 31.09
N LEU A 267 -0.98 -9.25 29.79
CA LEU A 267 -1.97 -9.69 28.81
C LEU A 267 -1.47 -10.98 28.13
N TRP A 268 -2.12 -11.35 27.02
CA TRP A 268 -1.78 -12.51 26.19
C TRP A 268 -0.30 -12.59 25.76
N HIS A 269 0.43 -11.46 25.76
CA HIS A 269 1.86 -11.42 25.47
C HIS A 269 2.69 -12.31 26.40
N SER A 270 2.24 -12.50 27.65
CA SER A 270 2.93 -13.33 28.66
C SER A 270 2.59 -14.82 28.54
N ASP A 271 1.63 -15.21 27.68
CA ASP A 271 1.24 -16.60 27.46
C ASP A 271 1.84 -17.14 26.15
N ALA A 272 2.78 -18.07 26.26
CA ALA A 272 3.48 -18.62 25.10
C ALA A 272 2.55 -19.33 24.11
N ALA A 273 1.46 -19.95 24.57
CA ALA A 273 0.50 -20.61 23.70
C ALA A 273 -0.33 -19.62 22.86
N VAL A 274 -0.40 -18.35 23.32
CA VAL A 274 -1.14 -17.29 22.63
C VAL A 274 -0.20 -16.40 21.81
N SER A 275 0.98 -16.06 22.33
CA SER A 275 1.93 -15.13 21.70
C SER A 275 2.99 -15.79 20.82
N GLY A 276 3.21 -17.10 20.97
CA GLY A 276 4.39 -17.78 20.42
C GLY A 276 5.68 -17.54 21.25
N GLY A 277 5.57 -16.93 22.43
CA GLY A 277 6.71 -16.58 23.29
C GLY A 277 7.50 -15.35 22.77
N SER A 278 8.82 -15.33 22.98
CA SER A 278 9.71 -14.24 22.55
C SER A 278 9.74 -14.00 21.03
N TYR A 279 9.16 -14.90 20.24
CA TYR A 279 8.92 -14.68 18.80
C TYR A 279 8.07 -13.43 18.55
N SER A 280 7.13 -13.10 19.44
CA SER A 280 6.30 -11.88 19.33
C SER A 280 7.11 -10.58 19.48
N THR A 281 8.17 -10.59 20.29
CA THR A 281 9.07 -9.45 20.52
C THR A 281 10.26 -9.42 19.56
N GLY A 282 10.64 -10.59 19.01
CA GLY A 282 11.70 -10.75 18.02
C GLY A 282 11.22 -10.65 16.57
N ALA A 283 9.93 -10.71 16.28
CA ALA A 283 9.36 -10.47 14.94
C ALA A 283 9.77 -9.12 14.30
N PRO A 284 9.99 -8.01 15.04
CA PRO A 284 10.67 -6.81 14.55
C PRO A 284 12.06 -7.05 13.94
N THR A 285 12.77 -8.09 14.41
CA THR A 285 14.20 -8.34 14.18
C THR A 285 14.44 -9.60 13.35
N ILE A 286 13.50 -10.55 13.31
CA ILE A 286 13.58 -11.75 12.49
C ILE A 286 13.16 -11.38 11.07
N TRP A 287 14.19 -11.14 10.27
CA TRP A 287 14.16 -10.96 8.84
C TRP A 287 13.94 -12.30 8.16
N THR A 288 12.69 -12.64 7.84
CA THR A 288 12.45 -13.65 6.80
C THR A 288 12.74 -12.98 5.47
N GLY A 289 13.92 -13.31 4.92
CA GLY A 289 14.32 -12.94 3.58
C GLY A 289 13.24 -13.36 2.58
N SER A 290 13.05 -12.51 1.58
CA SER A 290 12.28 -12.81 0.39
C SER A 290 12.71 -14.17 -0.15
N CYS A 291 11.86 -15.19 -0.08
CA CYS A 291 11.99 -16.31 -0.99
C CYS A 291 11.77 -15.76 -2.39
N SER A 292 12.77 -16.01 -3.23
CA SER A 292 12.87 -15.55 -4.62
C SER A 292 11.88 -16.29 -5.53
#